data_AF-A0A1V6NU33-F1
#
_entry.id   AF-A0A1V6NU33-F1
#
_cell.length_a   1.000
_cell.length_b   1.000
_cell.length_c   1.000
_cell.angle_alpha   90.00
_cell.angle_beta   90.00
_cell.angle_gamma   90.00
#
_symmetry.space_group_name_H-M   'P 1'
#
loop_
_entity.id
_entity.type
_entity.pdbx_description
1 polymer ?
#
loop_
_entity_poly.entity_id
_entity_poly.type
_entity_poly.pdbx_seq_one_letter_code
_entity_poly.pdbx_strand_id
1 'polypeptide(L)'
;MNGPALSGLAESIPRPIGAALCQSHLFRSRINHLVPLQRISCQLICCLQSRSNSSYILGSFSYRLCPTAMGKINLTALRVRQTALNQFASGKTSKLPQWVSVVGEIPPAETLIRTRPPQHELVQQRLKTVAGSSKPQVVFQVQEKRRKPKKPSRLFQPVELKYEEDQLRTQFFRDHPWELARPRVLLESTGKDFEHYDWSRIQQPGKRLDGESVVQRQLWLLNNVPDMNKSAAYDIARREFYRLRLQEDIQRRVAAEEAAAYGAEFGPSYMDIGMKMENEQYDKWVAWARETSLIQDQRKSALSGAPDLGDTTESSEQEAEETEAVTL
;
A
#
# COMPACT_ATOMS: atom_id res chain seq x y z
N MET A 1 -17.46 -61.84 -46.84
CA MET A 1 -16.90 -60.53 -47.23
C MET A 1 -16.07 -60.01 -46.08
N ASN A 2 -14.77 -59.82 -46.33
CA ASN A 2 -13.77 -59.02 -45.62
C ASN A 2 -13.58 -59.18 -44.10
N GLY A 3 -12.61 -60.04 -43.74
CA GLY A 3 -11.38 -59.62 -43.04
C GLY A 3 -11.37 -59.53 -41.49
N PRO A 4 -10.19 -59.74 -40.85
CA PRO A 4 -10.09 -60.39 -39.54
C PRO A 4 -9.32 -59.61 -38.44
N ALA A 5 -9.29 -60.20 -37.24
CA ALA A 5 -8.24 -60.21 -36.21
C ALA A 5 -7.64 -58.90 -35.66
N LEU A 6 -7.70 -58.74 -34.34
CA LEU A 6 -6.65 -58.07 -33.55
C LEU A 6 -6.30 -58.91 -32.31
N SER A 7 -5.04 -59.31 -32.29
CA SER A 7 -4.28 -59.92 -31.19
C SER A 7 -3.14 -58.98 -30.81
N GLY A 8 -2.80 -58.90 -29.52
CA GLY A 8 -1.56 -58.31 -28.98
C GLY A 8 -1.81 -57.53 -27.68
N LEU A 9 -1.54 -58.08 -26.50
CA LEU A 9 -0.24 -58.25 -25.80
C LEU A 9 0.42 -56.94 -25.33
N ALA A 10 0.36 -56.72 -24.01
CA ALA A 10 1.33 -56.05 -23.12
C ALA A 10 0.76 -56.17 -21.68
N GLU A 11 1.21 -57.04 -20.77
CA GLU A 11 2.46 -56.98 -19.97
C GLU A 11 2.82 -55.55 -19.52
N SER A 12 3.08 -55.20 -18.25
CA SER A 12 3.17 -55.93 -16.99
C SER A 12 3.19 -54.88 -15.85
N ILE A 13 2.57 -55.22 -14.71
CA ILE A 13 2.56 -54.46 -13.45
C ILE A 13 3.92 -54.62 -12.75
N PRO A 14 4.35 -53.66 -11.90
CA PRO A 14 4.44 -54.00 -10.48
C PRO A 14 3.85 -52.92 -9.56
N ARG A 15 3.13 -53.38 -8.54
CA ARG A 15 2.65 -52.63 -7.36
C ARG A 15 3.41 -53.13 -6.11
N PRO A 16 3.29 -52.41 -4.96
CA PRO A 16 4.37 -52.18 -4.00
C PRO A 16 4.32 -53.08 -2.76
N ILE A 17 5.43 -53.14 -2.01
CA ILE A 17 5.58 -53.63 -0.63
C ILE A 17 6.82 -52.90 -0.07
N GLY A 18 6.93 -52.33 1.13
CA GLY A 18 6.17 -52.27 2.37
C GLY A 18 7.19 -51.82 3.43
N ALA A 19 7.00 -50.64 4.04
CA ALA A 19 6.71 -50.45 5.47
C ALA A 19 7.87 -50.60 6.48
N ALA A 20 7.98 -49.54 7.30
CA ALA A 20 8.18 -49.52 8.76
C ALA A 20 9.55 -49.14 9.37
N LEU A 21 9.47 -48.12 10.24
CA LEU A 21 10.19 -47.81 11.50
C LEU A 21 10.67 -46.35 11.53
N CYS A 22 9.88 -45.41 12.08
CA CYS A 22 9.89 -44.99 13.50
C CYS A 22 11.28 -44.64 14.04
N GLN A 23 11.57 -43.34 14.18
CA GLN A 23 12.04 -42.79 15.45
C GLN A 23 11.86 -41.25 15.52
N SER A 24 11.18 -40.86 16.57
CA SER A 24 10.86 -39.53 17.05
C SER A 24 12.04 -38.91 17.79
N HIS A 25 12.42 -37.68 17.47
CA HIS A 25 13.18 -36.82 18.40
C HIS A 25 12.52 -35.44 18.55
N LEU A 26 11.65 -35.40 19.55
CA LEU A 26 11.39 -34.34 20.53
C LEU A 26 12.21 -33.04 20.37
N PHE A 27 11.56 -31.97 19.91
CA PHE A 27 11.93 -30.60 20.24
C PHE A 27 11.31 -30.27 21.60
N ARG A 28 12.13 -30.19 22.65
CA ARG A 28 11.71 -29.82 24.01
C ARG A 28 12.23 -28.43 24.34
N SER A 29 11.30 -27.50 24.51
CA SER A 29 11.49 -26.22 25.17
C SER A 29 11.93 -26.39 26.63
N ARG A 30 12.83 -25.52 27.12
CA ARG A 30 12.84 -25.14 28.54
C ARG A 30 13.22 -23.68 28.73
N ILE A 31 12.32 -23.02 29.45
CA ILE A 31 12.32 -21.65 29.98
C ILE A 31 13.08 -21.62 31.31
N ASN A 32 13.66 -20.46 31.66
CA ASN A 32 13.87 -19.84 33.00
C ASN A 32 15.25 -19.12 33.02
N HIS A 33 15.46 -17.89 33.50
CA HIS A 33 14.73 -17.02 34.42
C HIS A 33 15.39 -15.60 34.48
N LEU A 34 14.61 -14.57 34.85
CA LEU A 34 14.96 -13.40 35.73
C LEU A 34 15.86 -12.21 35.24
N VAL A 35 15.20 -11.06 34.87
CA VAL A 35 15.19 -9.67 35.49
C VAL A 35 16.55 -8.94 35.78
N PRO A 36 16.73 -7.58 35.84
CA PRO A 36 15.82 -6.40 35.70
C PRO A 36 16.27 -5.20 34.79
N LEU A 37 15.27 -4.31 34.59
CA LEU A 37 15.27 -2.84 34.46
C LEU A 37 16.55 -2.02 34.75
N GLN A 38 16.85 -1.05 33.87
CA GLN A 38 17.08 0.34 34.28
C GLN A 38 16.90 1.35 33.13
N ARG A 39 16.00 2.31 33.34
CA ARG A 39 15.79 3.53 32.54
C ARG A 39 16.88 4.54 32.87
N ILE A 40 17.44 5.21 31.88
CA ILE A 40 18.15 6.49 32.08
C ILE A 40 17.60 7.50 31.08
N SER A 41 16.83 8.44 31.62
CA SER A 41 16.44 9.69 30.99
C SER A 41 17.39 10.76 31.54
N CYS A 42 18.03 11.55 30.67
CA CYS A 42 18.85 12.68 31.07
C CYS A 42 18.35 13.94 30.37
N GLN A 43 17.76 14.83 31.17
CA GLN A 43 17.49 16.22 30.83
C GLN A 43 18.56 17.12 31.45
N LEU A 44 18.94 18.15 30.68
CA LEU A 44 19.31 19.52 31.07
C LEU A 44 20.39 19.74 32.14
N ILE A 45 21.37 20.57 31.80
CA ILE A 45 21.61 21.87 32.45
C ILE A 45 22.48 22.75 31.52
N CYS A 46 22.11 24.02 31.47
CA CYS A 46 22.68 25.10 30.69
C CYS A 46 23.56 25.98 31.60
N CYS A 47 24.47 26.73 30.96
CA CYS A 47 25.08 28.01 31.36
C CYS A 47 26.53 28.07 31.91
N LEU A 48 27.17 29.14 31.40
CA LEU A 48 28.24 29.99 31.95
C LEU A 48 29.70 29.77 31.50
N GLN A 49 30.01 30.50 30.42
CA GLN A 49 31.20 31.33 30.17
C GLN A 49 32.17 31.56 31.33
N SER A 50 33.49 31.42 31.07
CA SER A 50 34.43 32.56 31.02
C SER A 50 35.89 32.12 30.77
N ARG A 51 36.52 32.78 29.78
CA ARG A 51 37.96 33.10 29.62
C ARG A 51 39.04 32.00 29.79
N SER A 52 39.82 31.76 28.74
CA SER A 52 41.16 32.39 28.59
C SER A 52 41.85 32.03 27.27
N ASN A 53 42.75 32.92 26.87
CA ASN A 53 43.55 32.99 25.65
C ASN A 53 44.27 31.69 25.25
N SER A 54 44.23 31.35 23.96
CA SER A 54 45.40 30.77 23.30
C SER A 54 45.41 31.11 21.81
N SER A 55 46.50 31.72 21.41
CA SER A 55 46.85 32.23 20.09
C SER A 55 47.02 31.12 19.06
N TYR A 56 46.22 31.15 17.99
CA TYR A 56 46.45 30.35 16.78
C TYR A 56 46.40 31.21 15.51
N ILE A 57 47.60 31.41 14.98
CA ILE A 57 48.01 31.53 13.57
C ILE A 57 46.87 31.73 12.55
N LEU A 58 46.88 32.93 11.95
CA LEU A 58 46.09 33.32 10.78
C LEU A 58 46.44 32.44 9.57
N GLY A 59 45.58 31.46 9.29
CA GLY A 59 45.47 30.79 8.00
C GLY A 59 44.15 31.18 7.35
N SER A 60 44.14 32.30 6.62
CA SER A 60 42.99 32.79 5.86
C SER A 60 42.65 31.85 4.69
N PHE A 61 41.94 30.75 4.95
CA PHE A 61 41.24 30.02 3.90
C PHE A 61 39.94 30.76 3.58
N SER A 62 40.04 31.66 2.60
CA SER A 62 38.90 32.29 1.96
C SER A 62 38.10 31.22 1.20
N TYR A 63 37.12 30.61 1.87
CA TYR A 63 36.01 29.98 1.17
C TYR A 63 35.16 31.10 0.57
N ARG A 64 35.55 31.57 -0.63
CA ARG A 64 34.61 32.28 -1.49
C ARG A 64 33.50 31.29 -1.84
N LEU A 65 32.40 31.39 -1.12
CA LEU A 65 31.09 30.96 -1.59
C LEU A 65 30.81 31.76 -2.87
N CYS A 66 31.24 31.22 -3.99
CA CYS A 66 30.88 31.71 -5.30
C CYS A 66 29.39 31.40 -5.50
N PRO A 67 28.57 32.37 -5.92
CA PRO A 67 27.17 32.13 -6.26
C PRO A 67 27.11 31.01 -7.30
N THR A 68 26.32 29.98 -7.03
CA THR A 68 26.05 28.88 -7.95
C THR A 68 25.35 29.41 -9.19
N ALA A 69 26.15 29.85 -10.17
CA ALA A 69 25.71 29.97 -11.55
C ALA A 69 25.08 28.62 -11.94
N MET A 70 23.89 28.65 -12.56
CA MET A 70 23.15 27.46 -13.00
C MET A 70 24.11 26.39 -13.52
N GLY A 71 24.15 25.26 -12.82
CA GLY A 71 25.28 24.34 -12.78
C GLY A 71 25.77 23.88 -14.15
N LYS A 72 27.06 24.08 -14.41
CA LYS A 72 27.78 23.38 -15.49
C LYS A 72 27.66 21.88 -15.25
N ILE A 73 27.34 21.12 -16.30
CA ILE A 73 27.19 19.68 -16.19
C ILE A 73 28.58 19.05 -15.98
N ASN A 74 28.77 18.33 -14.88
CA ASN A 74 30.02 17.65 -14.56
C ASN A 74 30.14 16.33 -15.34
N LEU A 75 30.98 16.32 -16.38
CA LEU A 75 31.23 15.15 -17.22
C LEU A 75 32.40 14.29 -16.75
N THR A 76 33.00 14.60 -15.60
CA THR A 76 34.18 13.91 -15.05
C THR A 76 33.92 12.43 -14.81
N ALA A 77 32.73 12.08 -14.28
CA ALA A 77 32.33 10.70 -14.02
C ALA A 77 32.18 9.85 -15.30
N LEU A 78 31.76 10.45 -16.41
CA LEU A 78 31.63 9.75 -17.70
C LEU A 78 32.98 9.61 -18.41
N ARG A 79 33.93 10.51 -18.14
CA ARG A 79 35.25 10.56 -18.78
C ARG A 79 36.35 9.85 -17.99
N VAL A 80 36.02 9.06 -16.98
CA VAL A 80 36.99 8.37 -16.09
C VAL A 80 38.00 7.53 -16.88
N ARG A 81 37.54 6.81 -17.93
CA ARG A 81 38.43 6.07 -18.82
C ARG A 81 39.42 6.97 -19.56
N GLN A 82 38.93 8.07 -20.14
CA GLN A 82 39.77 9.04 -20.84
C GLN A 82 40.80 9.66 -19.89
N THR A 83 40.40 10.01 -18.66
CA THR A 83 41.32 10.56 -17.66
C THR A 83 42.38 9.54 -17.22
N ALA A 84 42.03 8.27 -17.08
CA ALA A 84 42.99 7.23 -16.70
C ALA A 84 44.01 6.95 -17.82
N LEU A 85 43.57 6.92 -19.08
CA LEU A 85 44.47 6.82 -20.23
C LEU A 85 45.44 8.02 -20.30
N ASN A 86 44.93 9.23 -20.04
CA ASN A 86 45.75 10.45 -20.02
C ASN A 86 46.75 10.47 -18.85
N GLN A 87 46.37 9.96 -17.67
CA GLN A 87 47.27 9.83 -16.52
C GLN A 87 48.39 8.82 -16.75
N PHE A 88 48.08 7.71 -17.42
CA PHE A 88 49.07 6.71 -17.82
C PHE A 88 50.02 7.27 -18.88
N ALA A 89 49.50 7.93 -19.92
CA ALA A 89 50.30 8.57 -20.96
C ALA A 89 51.22 9.69 -20.43
N SER A 90 50.79 10.40 -19.37
CA SER A 90 51.60 11.42 -18.70
C SER A 90 52.58 10.87 -17.66
N GLY A 91 52.65 9.53 -17.49
CA GLY A 91 53.54 8.88 -16.53
C GLY A 91 53.15 9.05 -15.06
N LYS A 92 51.97 9.61 -14.76
CA LYS A 92 51.47 9.75 -13.36
C LYS A 92 51.10 8.40 -12.74
N THR A 93 50.67 7.45 -13.59
CA THR A 93 50.35 6.09 -13.18
C THR A 93 51.21 5.11 -13.96
N SER A 94 51.93 4.23 -13.24
CA SER A 94 52.85 3.25 -13.85
C SER A 94 52.13 2.03 -14.44
N LYS A 95 50.96 1.66 -13.92
CA LYS A 95 50.15 0.54 -14.39
C LYS A 95 48.76 1.02 -14.75
N LEU A 96 48.24 0.55 -15.88
CA LEU A 96 46.87 0.84 -16.29
C LEU A 96 45.90 0.06 -15.38
N PRO A 97 44.85 0.69 -14.85
CA PRO A 97 43.84 -0.02 -14.08
C PRO A 97 43.12 -1.08 -14.93
N GLN A 98 42.86 -2.25 -14.35
CA GLN A 98 42.27 -3.40 -15.05
C GLN A 98 40.91 -3.06 -15.70
N TRP A 99 40.10 -2.22 -15.04
CA TRP A 99 38.77 -1.82 -15.53
C TRP A 99 38.79 -0.96 -16.81
N VAL A 100 39.93 -0.36 -17.19
CA VAL A 100 40.03 0.50 -18.39
C VAL A 100 39.74 -0.26 -19.68
N SER A 101 40.07 -1.56 -19.71
CA SER A 101 39.75 -2.48 -20.80
C SER A 101 38.25 -2.72 -20.89
N VAL A 102 37.61 -3.12 -19.78
CA VAL A 102 36.18 -3.40 -19.66
C VAL A 102 35.31 -2.19 -19.99
N VAL A 103 35.63 -1.00 -19.45
CA VAL A 103 34.92 0.26 -19.78
C VAL A 103 35.13 0.67 -21.24
N GLY A 104 36.12 0.07 -21.92
CA GLY A 104 36.32 0.25 -23.34
C GLY A 104 35.42 -0.58 -24.23
N GLU A 105 35.11 -1.79 -23.78
CA GLU A 105 34.16 -2.67 -24.45
C GLU A 105 32.72 -2.20 -24.22
N ILE A 106 32.43 -1.66 -23.02
CA ILE A 106 31.13 -1.14 -22.64
C ILE A 106 31.23 0.37 -22.38
N PRO A 107 31.17 1.21 -23.44
CA PRO A 107 31.19 2.64 -23.26
C PRO A 107 29.93 3.12 -22.49
N PRO A 108 30.05 4.17 -21.65
CA PRO A 108 28.89 4.71 -20.94
C PRO A 108 27.86 5.31 -21.91
N ALA A 109 26.57 5.22 -21.55
CA ALA A 109 25.47 5.76 -22.35
C ALA A 109 25.45 7.31 -22.37
N GLU A 110 24.82 7.88 -23.39
CA GLU A 110 24.58 9.32 -23.49
C GLU A 110 23.45 9.75 -22.54
N THR A 111 23.75 10.56 -21.52
CA THR A 111 22.83 10.76 -20.38
C THR A 111 22.14 12.13 -20.32
N LEU A 112 22.43 13.06 -21.24
CA LEU A 112 22.10 14.48 -21.07
C LEU A 112 21.20 15.06 -22.17
N ILE A 113 20.55 14.21 -22.95
CA ILE A 113 19.55 14.64 -23.93
C ILE A 113 18.17 14.56 -23.28
N ARG A 114 17.41 15.65 -23.32
CA ARG A 114 15.98 15.64 -22.98
C ARG A 114 15.20 15.09 -24.17
N THR A 115 14.73 13.85 -24.06
CA THR A 115 13.89 13.23 -25.09
C THR A 115 12.42 13.55 -24.88
N ARG A 116 11.63 13.51 -25.96
CA ARG A 116 10.17 13.64 -25.87
C ARG A 116 9.60 12.32 -25.33
N PRO A 117 8.82 12.33 -24.24
CA PRO A 117 8.22 11.11 -23.71
C PRO A 117 7.13 10.57 -24.65
N PRO A 118 6.88 9.25 -24.63
CA PRO A 118 5.75 8.66 -25.34
C PRO A 118 4.43 9.26 -24.85
N GLN A 119 3.50 9.50 -25.76
CA GLN A 119 2.18 10.04 -25.42
C GLN A 119 1.27 8.89 -25.00
N HIS A 120 0.61 9.05 -23.85
CA HIS A 120 -0.39 8.11 -23.35
C HIS A 120 -1.77 8.77 -23.40
N GLU A 121 -2.60 8.33 -24.35
CA GLU A 121 -3.98 8.79 -24.51
C GLU A 121 -4.94 7.79 -23.88
N LEU A 122 -6.10 8.27 -23.38
CA LEU A 122 -7.12 7.38 -22.83
C LEU A 122 -7.86 6.73 -24.00
N VAL A 123 -7.53 5.46 -24.25
CA VAL A 123 -8.13 4.62 -25.29
C VAL A 123 -9.15 3.70 -24.64
N GLN A 124 -10.33 3.60 -25.24
CA GLN A 124 -11.38 2.67 -24.84
C GLN A 124 -11.61 1.68 -25.97
N GLN A 125 -11.42 0.39 -25.69
CA GLN A 125 -11.73 -0.67 -26.63
C GLN A 125 -13.19 -1.08 -26.45
N ARG A 126 -13.99 -1.16 -27.52
CA ARG A 126 -15.37 -1.64 -27.43
C ARG A 126 -15.71 -2.55 -28.60
N LEU A 127 -16.49 -3.59 -28.34
CA LEU A 127 -17.03 -4.44 -29.40
C LEU A 127 -18.39 -3.86 -29.84
N LYS A 128 -18.51 -3.49 -31.12
CA LYS A 128 -19.75 -2.93 -31.68
C LYS A 128 -20.21 -3.71 -32.89
N THR A 129 -21.53 -3.84 -33.05
CA THR A 129 -22.10 -4.25 -34.33
C THR A 129 -22.22 -3.02 -35.24
N VAL A 130 -21.39 -2.99 -36.28
CA VAL A 130 -21.45 -1.91 -37.27
C VAL A 130 -22.59 -2.22 -38.24
N ALA A 131 -23.49 -1.27 -38.46
CA ALA A 131 -24.59 -1.42 -39.42
C ALA A 131 -24.01 -1.77 -40.81
N GLY A 132 -24.28 -3.00 -41.28
CA GLY A 132 -23.77 -3.53 -42.54
C GLY A 132 -22.71 -4.64 -42.44
N SER A 133 -22.20 -4.96 -41.25
CA SER A 133 -21.30 -6.10 -41.01
C SER A 133 -22.01 -7.18 -40.19
N SER A 134 -21.95 -8.45 -40.63
CA SER A 134 -22.49 -9.60 -39.89
C SER A 134 -21.63 -9.99 -38.68
N LYS A 135 -20.35 -9.59 -38.66
CA LYS A 135 -19.41 -9.86 -37.57
C LYS A 135 -19.21 -8.60 -36.73
N PRO A 136 -19.19 -8.71 -35.40
CA PRO A 136 -18.89 -7.59 -34.52
C PRO A 136 -17.43 -7.15 -34.71
N GLN A 137 -17.19 -5.84 -34.70
CA GLN A 137 -15.87 -5.26 -34.92
C GLN A 137 -15.39 -4.53 -33.66
N VAL A 138 -14.09 -4.61 -33.39
CA VAL A 138 -13.45 -3.90 -32.28
C VAL A 138 -13.21 -2.45 -32.70
N VAL A 139 -13.85 -1.53 -32.00
CA VAL A 139 -13.72 -0.08 -32.22
C VAL A 139 -12.92 0.53 -31.08
N PHE A 140 -11.82 1.20 -31.41
CA PHE A 140 -11.03 1.98 -30.46
C PHE A 140 -11.54 3.42 -30.43
N GLN A 141 -12.01 3.87 -29.27
CA GLN A 141 -12.40 5.26 -29.04
C GLN A 141 -11.29 5.95 -28.26
N VAL A 142 -10.61 6.89 -28.91
CA VAL A 142 -9.55 7.68 -28.29
C VAL A 142 -10.15 9.00 -27.82
N GLN A 143 -10.00 9.32 -26.54
CA GLN A 143 -10.37 10.64 -26.04
C GLN A 143 -9.30 11.67 -26.42
N GLU A 144 -9.50 12.33 -27.56
CA GLU A 144 -8.60 13.39 -28.00
C GLU A 144 -8.69 14.60 -27.07
N LYS A 145 -7.55 15.06 -26.56
CA LYS A 145 -7.48 16.32 -25.81
C LYS A 145 -7.63 17.49 -26.77
N ARG A 146 -8.50 18.45 -26.43
CA ARG A 146 -8.68 19.69 -27.21
C ARG A 146 -7.35 20.44 -27.33
N ARG A 147 -6.86 20.58 -28.57
CA ARG A 147 -5.63 21.32 -28.89
C ARG A 147 -5.87 22.82 -28.68
N LYS A 148 -5.04 23.46 -27.84
CA LYS A 148 -5.06 24.92 -27.64
C LYS A 148 -4.07 25.58 -28.63
N PRO A 149 -4.36 26.78 -29.17
CA PRO A 149 -3.53 27.41 -30.20
C PRO A 149 -2.20 28.01 -29.69
N LYS A 150 -1.88 27.88 -28.40
CA LYS A 150 -0.67 28.45 -27.80
C LYS A 150 0.51 27.50 -27.89
N LYS A 151 1.74 28.05 -27.85
CA LYS A 151 2.99 27.27 -27.82
C LYS A 151 2.99 26.32 -26.60
N PRO A 152 3.22 25.00 -26.78
CA PRO A 152 3.21 24.04 -25.69
C PRO A 152 4.46 24.19 -24.82
N SER A 153 4.28 24.35 -23.51
CA SER A 153 5.38 24.55 -22.54
C SER A 153 5.93 23.26 -21.90
N ARG A 154 5.26 22.10 -22.09
CA ARG A 154 5.53 20.84 -21.37
C ARG A 154 5.89 19.67 -22.31
N LEU A 155 6.63 19.93 -23.39
CA LEU A 155 6.95 18.91 -24.41
C LEU A 155 7.86 17.78 -23.91
N PHE A 156 8.71 18.07 -22.92
CA PHE A 156 9.69 17.11 -22.37
C PHE A 156 9.28 16.57 -20.99
N GLN A 157 8.07 16.91 -20.52
CA GLN A 157 7.57 16.44 -19.23
C GLN A 157 6.91 15.07 -19.40
N PRO A 158 7.26 14.06 -18.58
CA PRO A 158 6.59 12.77 -18.59
C PRO A 158 5.07 12.91 -18.49
N VAL A 159 4.34 12.10 -19.26
CA VAL A 159 2.88 12.14 -19.34
C VAL A 159 2.28 11.29 -18.23
N GLU A 160 1.19 11.78 -17.63
CA GLU A 160 0.38 11.02 -16.66
C GLU A 160 -0.31 9.83 -17.36
N LEU A 161 -0.11 8.62 -16.85
CA LEU A 161 -0.77 7.41 -17.33
C LEU A 161 -2.22 7.40 -16.82
N LYS A 162 -3.17 7.19 -17.74
CA LYS A 162 -4.60 7.15 -17.43
C LYS A 162 -5.22 5.92 -18.06
N TYR A 163 -5.96 5.18 -17.25
CA TYR A 163 -6.63 3.97 -17.68
C TYR A 163 -8.15 4.12 -17.55
N GLU A 164 -8.89 3.34 -18.32
CA GLU A 164 -10.35 3.39 -18.24
C GLU A 164 -10.87 2.77 -16.94
N GLU A 165 -10.14 1.79 -16.44
CA GLU A 165 -10.32 1.08 -15.18
C GLU A 165 -10.28 2.02 -13.99
N ASP A 166 -9.51 3.11 -14.03
CA ASP A 166 -9.43 4.06 -12.92
C ASP A 166 -10.78 4.74 -12.67
N GLN A 167 -11.52 5.03 -13.74
CA GLN A 167 -12.88 5.58 -13.63
C GLN A 167 -13.85 4.53 -13.07
N LEU A 168 -13.68 3.27 -13.43
CA LEU A 168 -14.49 2.15 -12.93
C LEU A 168 -14.23 1.89 -11.44
N ARG A 169 -12.96 1.87 -11.02
CA ARG A 169 -12.54 1.77 -9.61
C ARG A 169 -13.15 2.86 -8.77
N THR A 170 -13.03 4.11 -9.22
CA THR A 170 -13.57 5.29 -8.51
C THR A 170 -15.08 5.16 -8.31
N GLN A 171 -15.82 4.71 -9.33
CA GLN A 171 -17.26 4.50 -9.23
C GLN A 171 -17.60 3.37 -8.25
N PHE A 172 -16.90 2.23 -8.36
CA PHE A 172 -17.17 1.06 -7.51
C PHE A 172 -16.92 1.34 -6.02
N PHE A 173 -15.78 1.94 -5.66
CA PHE A 173 -15.45 2.22 -4.27
C PHE A 173 -16.24 3.38 -3.68
N ARG A 174 -16.78 4.27 -4.51
CA ARG A 174 -17.74 5.28 -4.05
C ARG A 174 -19.06 4.64 -3.62
N ASP A 175 -19.54 3.66 -4.39
CA ASP A 175 -20.77 2.94 -4.08
C ASP A 175 -20.58 1.95 -2.92
N HIS A 176 -19.37 1.41 -2.74
CA HIS A 176 -19.02 0.40 -1.73
C HIS A 176 -17.88 0.86 -0.82
N PRO A 177 -18.11 1.86 0.06
CA PRO A 177 -17.06 2.40 0.92
C PRO A 177 -16.45 1.34 1.84
N TRP A 178 -17.26 0.39 2.32
CA TRP A 178 -16.82 -0.67 3.23
C TRP A 178 -15.96 -1.76 2.59
N GLU A 179 -15.87 -1.82 1.25
CA GLU A 179 -14.89 -2.68 0.60
C GLU A 179 -13.44 -2.17 0.81
N LEU A 180 -13.26 -0.88 1.13
CA LEU A 180 -11.95 -0.33 1.51
C LEU A 180 -11.49 -0.79 2.90
N ALA A 181 -12.41 -1.19 3.78
CA ALA A 181 -12.06 -1.72 5.10
C ALA A 181 -11.49 -3.14 5.02
N ARG A 182 -11.70 -3.85 3.90
CA ARG A 182 -11.15 -5.19 3.70
C ARG A 182 -9.64 -5.10 3.40
N PRO A 183 -8.78 -5.77 4.18
CA PRO A 183 -7.34 -5.67 4.00
C PRO A 183 -6.89 -6.31 2.67
N ARG A 184 -6.12 -5.56 1.90
CA ARG A 184 -5.57 -5.96 0.60
C ARG A 184 -4.04 -6.05 0.66
N VAL A 185 -3.49 -7.13 0.11
CA VAL A 185 -2.04 -7.31 -0.03
C VAL A 185 -1.58 -6.63 -1.32
N LEU A 186 -0.62 -5.71 -1.20
CA LEU A 186 -0.03 -4.98 -2.34
C LEU A 186 1.29 -5.59 -2.84
N LEU A 187 1.87 -6.50 -2.06
CA LEU A 187 3.09 -7.20 -2.43
C LEU A 187 2.76 -8.22 -3.53
N GLU A 188 3.39 -8.07 -4.68
CA GLU A 188 3.29 -9.00 -5.80
C GLU A 188 4.14 -10.25 -5.52
N SER A 189 3.69 -11.42 -5.98
CA SER A 189 4.45 -12.66 -5.79
C SER A 189 5.50 -12.83 -6.90
N THR A 190 5.08 -12.84 -8.16
CA THR A 190 5.97 -13.03 -9.34
C THR A 190 5.99 -11.80 -10.24
N GLY A 191 5.04 -10.88 -10.08
CA GLY A 191 4.81 -9.74 -11.00
C GLY A 191 4.20 -10.14 -12.35
N LYS A 192 3.97 -11.44 -12.58
CA LYS A 192 3.34 -12.02 -13.78
C LYS A 192 1.99 -12.69 -13.50
N ASP A 193 1.42 -12.40 -12.34
CA ASP A 193 0.19 -13.05 -11.87
C ASP A 193 -0.99 -12.73 -12.82
N PHE A 194 -0.92 -11.60 -13.54
CA PHE A 194 -1.93 -11.18 -14.51
C PHE A 194 -2.05 -12.06 -15.75
N GLU A 195 -1.01 -12.83 -16.12
CA GLU A 195 -1.01 -13.67 -17.34
C GLU A 195 -2.01 -14.83 -17.26
N HIS A 196 -2.30 -15.29 -16.03
CA HIS A 196 -3.09 -16.49 -15.77
C HIS A 196 -4.56 -16.19 -15.46
N TYR A 197 -4.96 -14.91 -15.48
CA TYR A 197 -6.30 -14.50 -15.14
C TYR A 197 -7.21 -14.48 -16.36
N ASP A 198 -8.29 -15.26 -16.30
CA ASP A 198 -9.34 -15.28 -17.31
C ASP A 198 -10.61 -14.60 -16.78
N TRP A 199 -10.81 -13.33 -17.19
CA TRP A 199 -11.95 -12.50 -16.77
C TRP A 199 -13.30 -12.89 -17.39
N SER A 200 -13.39 -14.06 -18.05
CA SER A 200 -14.66 -14.74 -18.34
C SER A 200 -15.44 -15.09 -17.07
N ARG A 201 -14.75 -15.20 -15.93
CA ARG A 201 -15.32 -15.39 -14.58
C ARG A 201 -14.71 -14.35 -13.63
N ILE A 202 -15.40 -14.05 -12.54
CA ILE A 202 -14.91 -13.07 -11.56
C ILE A 202 -13.90 -13.68 -10.58
N GLN A 203 -14.06 -14.95 -10.21
CA GLN A 203 -13.12 -15.69 -9.37
C GLN A 203 -11.92 -16.12 -10.19
N GLN A 204 -10.72 -15.82 -9.68
CA GLN A 204 -9.46 -16.22 -10.29
C GLN A 204 -8.66 -17.10 -9.33
N PRO A 205 -7.91 -18.08 -9.83
CA PRO A 205 -7.03 -18.87 -8.98
C PRO A 205 -5.95 -17.96 -8.37
N GLY A 206 -5.68 -18.11 -7.07
CA GLY A 206 -4.64 -17.35 -6.37
C GLY A 206 -4.97 -15.88 -6.05
N LYS A 207 -6.04 -15.32 -6.62
CA LYS A 207 -6.49 -13.96 -6.31
C LYS A 207 -7.68 -13.98 -5.35
N ARG A 208 -7.69 -13.07 -4.37
CA ARG A 208 -8.86 -12.87 -3.49
C ARG A 208 -9.97 -12.13 -4.22
N LEU A 209 -11.21 -12.35 -3.78
CA LEU A 209 -12.38 -11.64 -4.29
C LEU A 209 -12.37 -10.19 -3.79
N ASP A 210 -12.07 -9.26 -4.70
CA ASP A 210 -11.91 -7.82 -4.43
C ASP A 210 -12.65 -6.96 -5.46
N GLY A 211 -12.80 -5.66 -5.20
CA GLY A 211 -13.34 -4.70 -6.16
C GLY A 211 -12.61 -4.66 -7.51
N GLU A 212 -11.30 -4.97 -7.52
CA GLU A 212 -10.53 -5.10 -8.77
C GLU A 212 -11.04 -6.24 -9.67
N SER A 213 -11.55 -7.33 -9.07
CA SER A 213 -12.14 -8.41 -9.86
C SER A 213 -13.42 -7.97 -10.58
N VAL A 214 -14.23 -7.11 -9.93
CA VAL A 214 -15.43 -6.51 -10.52
C VAL A 214 -15.07 -5.60 -11.68
N VAL A 215 -14.07 -4.74 -11.50
CA VAL A 215 -13.62 -3.79 -12.53
C VAL A 215 -13.11 -4.53 -13.77
N GLN A 216 -12.28 -5.56 -13.58
CA GLN A 216 -11.74 -6.34 -14.69
C GLN A 216 -12.82 -7.19 -15.38
N ARG A 217 -13.75 -7.76 -14.61
CA ARG A 217 -14.92 -8.47 -15.16
C ARG A 217 -15.81 -7.53 -15.98
N GLN A 218 -16.07 -6.33 -15.48
CA GLN A 218 -16.82 -5.28 -16.19
C GLN A 218 -16.12 -4.89 -17.48
N LEU A 219 -14.80 -4.67 -17.43
CA LEU A 219 -14.00 -4.34 -18.60
C LEU A 219 -14.04 -5.45 -19.66
N TRP A 220 -13.89 -6.70 -19.23
CA TRP A 220 -13.98 -7.86 -20.11
C TRP A 220 -15.34 -7.94 -20.81
N LEU A 221 -16.44 -7.68 -20.10
CA LEU A 221 -17.79 -7.65 -20.70
C LEU A 221 -17.92 -6.58 -21.79
N LEU A 222 -17.35 -5.39 -21.57
CA LEU A 222 -17.38 -4.29 -22.55
C LEU A 222 -16.54 -4.58 -23.80
N ASN A 223 -15.50 -5.41 -23.65
CA ASN A 223 -14.58 -5.73 -24.73
C ASN A 223 -15.01 -6.95 -25.55
N ASN A 224 -15.76 -7.90 -24.95
CA ASN A 224 -16.13 -9.17 -25.58
C ASN A 224 -17.61 -9.27 -25.96
N VAL A 225 -18.51 -8.57 -25.27
CA VAL A 225 -19.95 -8.62 -25.58
C VAL A 225 -20.31 -7.43 -26.49
N PRO A 226 -20.94 -7.67 -27.65
CA PRO A 226 -21.29 -6.58 -28.56
C PRO A 226 -22.32 -5.63 -27.95
N ASP A 227 -22.12 -4.33 -28.15
CA ASP A 227 -23.07 -3.25 -27.83
C ASP A 227 -23.51 -3.20 -26.36
N MET A 228 -22.68 -3.71 -25.45
CA MET A 228 -22.92 -3.65 -24.01
C MET A 228 -22.68 -2.23 -23.48
N ASN A 229 -23.62 -1.72 -22.68
CA ASN A 229 -23.45 -0.45 -21.98
C ASN A 229 -22.61 -0.62 -20.69
N LYS A 230 -21.89 0.44 -20.30
CA LYS A 230 -21.07 0.48 -19.08
C LYS A 230 -21.86 0.17 -17.81
N SER A 231 -23.09 0.66 -17.70
CA SER A 231 -23.99 0.40 -16.56
C SER A 231 -24.47 -1.06 -16.53
N ALA A 232 -24.88 -1.61 -17.68
CA ALA A 232 -25.31 -3.00 -17.77
C ALA A 232 -24.17 -3.97 -17.41
N ALA A 233 -22.97 -3.73 -17.94
CA ALA A 233 -21.78 -4.50 -17.58
C ALA A 233 -21.44 -4.38 -16.08
N TYR A 234 -21.62 -3.19 -15.51
CA TYR A 234 -21.43 -2.96 -14.06
C TYR A 234 -22.41 -3.76 -13.23
N ASP A 235 -23.70 -3.74 -13.58
CA ASP A 235 -24.74 -4.45 -12.84
C ASP A 235 -24.54 -5.97 -12.88
N ILE A 236 -24.11 -6.53 -14.01
CA ILE A 236 -23.79 -7.96 -14.14
C ILE A 236 -22.63 -8.32 -13.21
N ALA A 237 -21.50 -7.61 -13.33
CA ALA A 237 -20.31 -7.88 -12.51
C ALA A 237 -20.59 -7.69 -11.01
N ARG A 238 -21.40 -6.67 -10.65
CA ARG A 238 -21.79 -6.39 -9.27
C ARG A 238 -22.70 -7.47 -8.68
N ARG A 239 -23.66 -8.01 -9.45
CA ARG A 239 -24.50 -9.12 -8.99
C ARG A 239 -23.69 -10.41 -8.80
N GLU A 240 -22.76 -10.71 -9.72
CA GLU A 240 -21.82 -11.83 -9.57
C GLU A 240 -21.01 -11.68 -8.27
N PHE A 241 -20.49 -10.48 -8.02
CA PHE A 241 -19.75 -10.16 -6.80
C PHE A 241 -20.56 -10.31 -5.52
N TYR A 242 -21.80 -9.80 -5.48
CA TYR A 242 -22.68 -9.94 -4.32
C TYR A 242 -23.00 -11.40 -4.01
N ARG A 243 -23.26 -12.21 -5.04
CA ARG A 243 -23.52 -13.64 -4.86
C ARG A 243 -22.35 -14.32 -4.17
N LEU A 244 -21.13 -14.02 -4.59
CA LEU A 244 -19.92 -14.63 -4.02
C LEU A 244 -19.63 -14.13 -2.61
N ARG A 245 -19.83 -12.83 -2.34
CA ARG A 245 -19.71 -12.29 -0.97
C ARG A 245 -20.71 -12.92 -0.02
N LEU A 246 -21.96 -13.05 -0.44
CA LEU A 246 -22.99 -13.75 0.33
C LEU A 246 -22.60 -15.20 0.59
N GLN A 247 -22.07 -15.88 -0.42
CA GLN A 247 -21.59 -17.26 -0.27
C GLN A 247 -20.43 -17.35 0.73
N GLU A 248 -19.44 -16.45 0.69
CA GLU A 248 -18.34 -16.41 1.66
C GLU A 248 -18.86 -16.21 3.10
N ASP A 249 -19.83 -15.33 3.30
CA ASP A 249 -20.39 -15.03 4.62
C ASP A 249 -21.23 -16.20 5.17
N ILE A 250 -22.04 -16.84 4.32
CA ILE A 250 -22.79 -18.06 4.68
C ILE A 250 -21.80 -19.18 5.05
N GLN A 251 -20.77 -19.39 4.24
CA GLN A 251 -19.77 -20.43 4.48
C GLN A 251 -19.07 -20.25 5.83
N ARG A 252 -18.69 -19.02 6.19
CA ARG A 252 -18.07 -18.73 7.49
C ARG A 252 -19.01 -19.03 8.66
N ARG A 253 -20.28 -18.62 8.55
CA ARG A 253 -21.29 -18.84 9.60
C ARG A 253 -21.59 -20.32 9.80
N VAL A 254 -21.91 -21.01 8.71
CA VAL A 254 -22.21 -22.44 8.74
C VAL A 254 -21.02 -23.23 9.27
N ALA A 255 -19.79 -22.92 8.84
CA ALA A 255 -18.59 -23.60 9.34
C ALA A 255 -18.39 -23.41 10.86
N ALA A 256 -18.66 -22.23 11.40
CA ALA A 256 -18.59 -21.97 12.84
C ALA A 256 -19.70 -22.69 13.61
N GLU A 257 -20.93 -22.69 13.09
CA GLU A 257 -22.09 -23.40 13.66
C GLU A 257 -21.86 -24.91 13.68
N GLU A 258 -21.38 -25.49 12.58
CA GLU A 258 -21.03 -26.90 12.48
C GLU A 258 -19.92 -27.25 13.46
N ALA A 259 -18.83 -26.49 13.50
CA ALA A 259 -17.73 -26.73 14.43
C ALA A 259 -18.20 -26.67 15.90
N ALA A 260 -19.05 -25.71 16.27
CA ALA A 260 -19.63 -25.63 17.61
C ALA A 260 -20.54 -26.82 17.92
N ALA A 261 -21.35 -27.28 16.95
CA ALA A 261 -22.20 -28.45 17.09
C ALA A 261 -21.39 -29.74 17.33
N TYR A 262 -20.18 -29.83 16.76
CA TYR A 262 -19.23 -30.93 17.01
C TYR A 262 -18.37 -30.73 18.28
N GLY A 263 -18.65 -29.70 19.08
CA GLY A 263 -17.97 -29.45 20.36
C GLY A 263 -16.65 -28.70 20.25
N ALA A 264 -16.39 -27.98 19.16
CA ALA A 264 -15.23 -27.09 19.07
C ALA A 264 -15.44 -25.85 19.95
N GLU A 265 -14.48 -25.55 20.82
CA GLU A 265 -14.46 -24.34 21.62
C GLU A 265 -13.64 -23.24 20.92
N PHE A 266 -14.21 -22.04 20.82
CA PHE A 266 -13.54 -20.88 20.26
C PHE A 266 -12.94 -20.00 21.37
N GLY A 267 -11.85 -19.30 21.05
CA GLY A 267 -11.31 -18.25 21.91
C GLY A 267 -12.25 -17.04 22.02
N PRO A 268 -11.82 -15.96 22.69
CA PRO A 268 -12.62 -14.74 22.82
C PRO A 268 -12.99 -14.18 21.44
N SER A 269 -14.24 -13.76 21.28
CA SER A 269 -14.72 -13.17 20.04
C SER A 269 -14.04 -11.82 19.78
N TYR A 270 -14.00 -11.38 18.52
CA TYR A 270 -13.54 -10.01 18.20
C TYR A 270 -14.35 -8.94 18.94
N MET A 271 -15.63 -9.18 19.24
CA MET A 271 -16.45 -8.28 20.06
C MET A 271 -15.91 -8.17 21.48
N ASP A 272 -15.57 -9.30 22.11
CA ASP A 272 -15.03 -9.33 23.47
C ASP A 272 -13.65 -8.67 23.54
N ILE A 273 -12.82 -8.91 22.51
CA ILE A 273 -11.51 -8.25 22.39
C ILE A 273 -11.68 -6.74 22.22
N GLY A 274 -12.64 -6.30 21.39
CA GLY A 274 -13.00 -4.89 21.21
C GLY A 274 -13.40 -4.24 22.53
N MET A 275 -14.36 -4.82 23.24
CA MET A 275 -14.84 -4.33 24.54
C MET A 275 -13.72 -4.22 25.58
N LYS A 276 -12.79 -5.18 25.61
CA LYS A 276 -11.61 -5.13 26.50
C LYS A 276 -10.72 -3.92 26.19
N MET A 277 -10.42 -3.68 24.91
CA MET A 277 -9.60 -2.53 24.50
C MET A 277 -10.30 -1.19 24.76
N GLU A 278 -11.63 -1.14 24.59
CA GLU A 278 -12.43 0.03 24.90
C GLU A 278 -12.42 0.35 26.40
N ASN A 279 -12.59 -0.65 27.25
CA ASN A 279 -12.51 -0.50 28.70
C ASN A 279 -11.11 0.01 29.13
N GLU A 280 -10.04 -0.58 28.60
CA GLU A 280 -8.66 -0.12 28.89
C GLU A 280 -8.45 1.35 28.51
N GLN A 281 -9.07 1.82 27.43
CA GLN A 281 -8.97 3.20 27.00
C GLN A 281 -9.88 4.13 27.80
N TYR A 282 -11.08 3.66 28.17
CA TYR A 282 -12.00 4.36 29.05
C TYR A 282 -11.37 4.62 30.42
N ASP A 283 -10.71 3.62 31.02
CA ASP A 283 -10.04 3.77 32.31
C ASP A 283 -8.93 4.85 32.27
N LYS A 284 -8.16 4.87 31.17
CA LYS A 284 -7.16 5.93 30.93
C LYS A 284 -7.81 7.30 30.80
N TRP A 285 -8.92 7.39 30.08
CA TRP A 285 -9.67 8.63 29.94
C TRP A 285 -10.26 9.10 31.27
N VAL A 286 -10.81 8.20 32.09
CA VAL A 286 -11.34 8.51 33.43
C VAL A 286 -10.25 9.08 34.33
N ALA A 287 -9.06 8.46 34.34
CA ALA A 287 -7.93 8.97 35.12
C ALA A 287 -7.53 10.40 34.69
N TRP A 288 -7.40 10.63 33.36
CA TRP A 288 -7.10 11.94 32.80
C TRP A 288 -8.18 12.99 33.08
N ALA A 289 -9.45 12.61 32.94
CA ALA A 289 -10.59 13.50 33.16
C ALA A 289 -10.64 13.95 34.62
N ARG A 290 -10.42 13.03 35.57
CA ARG A 290 -10.33 13.36 37.01
C ARG A 290 -9.23 14.37 37.29
N GLU A 291 -8.01 14.13 36.79
CA GLU A 291 -6.90 15.07 36.97
C GLU A 291 -7.20 16.44 36.35
N THR A 292 -7.76 16.43 35.14
CA THR A 292 -8.12 17.66 34.41
C THR A 292 -9.20 18.45 35.14
N SER A 293 -10.24 17.79 35.65
CA SER A 293 -11.28 18.40 36.47
C SER A 293 -10.69 19.04 37.72
N LEU A 294 -9.81 18.33 38.44
CA LEU A 294 -9.13 18.88 39.62
C LEU A 294 -8.32 20.14 39.29
N ILE A 295 -7.55 20.12 38.19
CA ILE A 295 -6.77 21.29 37.74
C ILE A 295 -7.71 22.44 37.34
N GLN A 296 -8.82 22.14 36.66
CA GLN A 296 -9.80 23.16 36.29
C GLN A 296 -10.47 23.78 37.52
N ASP A 297 -10.83 22.99 38.52
CA ASP A 297 -11.42 23.48 39.76
C ASP A 297 -10.40 24.33 40.54
N GLN A 298 -9.14 23.90 40.65
CA GLN A 298 -8.07 24.72 41.22
C GLN A 298 -7.90 26.06 40.50
N ARG A 299 -7.94 26.07 39.17
CA ARG A 299 -7.87 27.31 38.36
C ARG A 299 -9.08 28.20 38.60
N LYS A 300 -10.29 27.64 38.67
CA LYS A 300 -11.51 28.39 38.99
C LYS A 300 -11.42 29.01 40.38
N SER A 301 -10.98 28.25 41.38
CA SER A 301 -10.78 28.76 42.75
C SER A 301 -9.69 29.83 42.82
N ALA A 302 -8.62 29.72 42.03
CA ALA A 302 -7.59 30.75 41.95
C ALA A 302 -8.10 32.03 41.26
N LEU A 303 -8.99 31.89 40.27
CA LEU A 303 -9.63 33.03 39.59
C LEU A 303 -10.67 33.73 40.48
N SER A 304 -11.45 32.97 41.24
CA SER A 304 -12.41 33.50 42.22
C SER A 304 -11.75 34.00 43.52
N GLY A 305 -10.44 33.82 43.67
CA GLY A 305 -9.66 34.29 44.82
C GLY A 305 -9.18 35.75 44.73
N ALA A 306 -9.50 36.47 43.64
CA ALA A 306 -9.35 37.92 43.61
C ALA A 306 -10.45 38.55 44.49
N PRO A 307 -10.12 39.36 45.52
CA PRO A 307 -11.15 40.00 46.34
C PRO A 307 -11.93 40.98 45.48
N ASP A 308 -13.17 40.62 45.19
CA ASP A 308 -14.15 41.55 44.67
C ASP A 308 -14.41 42.60 45.75
N LEU A 309 -13.99 43.83 45.46
CA LEU A 309 -14.36 45.02 46.20
C LEU A 309 -15.81 45.34 45.82
N GLY A 310 -16.73 44.59 46.44
CA GLY A 310 -18.14 44.90 46.62
C GLY A 310 -18.99 45.03 45.37
N ASP A 311 -19.87 44.05 45.16
CA ASP A 311 -21.26 44.38 44.86
C ASP A 311 -22.20 43.40 45.57
N THR A 312 -22.89 43.93 46.58
CA THR A 312 -24.08 43.34 47.18
C THR A 312 -25.25 43.54 46.22
N THR A 313 -25.73 42.47 45.59
CA THR A 313 -27.14 42.42 45.20
C THR A 313 -27.63 40.97 45.16
N GLU A 314 -28.50 40.68 46.10
CA GLU A 314 -29.33 39.48 46.17
C GLU A 314 -30.21 39.34 44.92
N SER A 315 -30.32 38.13 44.38
CA SER A 315 -31.53 37.60 43.72
C SER A 315 -31.34 36.08 43.57
N SER A 316 -31.85 35.31 44.54
CA SER A 316 -33.16 34.64 44.50
C SER A 316 -33.11 33.28 43.79
N GLU A 317 -33.13 32.25 44.65
CA GLU A 317 -33.78 30.94 44.53
C GLU A 317 -34.53 30.62 43.22
N GLN A 318 -34.29 29.42 42.68
CA GLN A 318 -35.38 28.51 42.29
C GLN A 318 -34.91 27.04 42.25
N GLU A 319 -35.75 26.24 42.91
CA GLU A 319 -35.73 24.80 43.22
C GLU A 319 -35.60 23.86 42.01
N ALA A 320 -35.08 22.65 42.23
CA ALA A 320 -35.86 21.42 42.09
C ALA A 320 -35.00 20.18 42.44
N GLU A 321 -35.39 19.56 43.54
CA GLU A 321 -35.07 18.20 43.96
C GLU A 321 -35.98 17.24 43.16
N GLU A 322 -35.43 16.23 42.47
CA GLU A 322 -36.17 14.99 42.17
C GLU A 322 -35.22 13.82 41.87
N THR A 323 -35.37 12.78 42.68
CA THR A 323 -34.91 11.39 42.56
C THR A 323 -35.43 10.74 41.27
N GLU A 324 -34.81 9.75 40.64
CA GLU A 324 -34.86 8.33 41.02
C GLU A 324 -34.06 7.46 40.02
N ALA A 325 -33.72 6.27 40.51
CA ALA A 325 -33.22 5.12 39.79
C ALA A 325 -34.04 4.77 38.53
N VAL A 326 -33.34 4.34 37.47
CA VAL A 326 -33.90 3.41 36.48
C VAL A 326 -32.94 2.24 36.32
N THR A 327 -33.22 1.21 37.11
CA THR A 327 -33.07 -0.18 36.68
C THR A 327 -34.20 -0.53 35.73
N LEU A 328 -33.88 -0.84 34.48
CA LEU A 328 -34.24 -2.08 33.76
C LEU A 328 -33.54 -2.10 32.39
#